data_AF-A0A9W5WVH4-F1
#
_entry.id   AF-A0A9W5WVH4-F1
#
_cell.length_a   1.000
_cell.length_b   1.000
_cell.length_c   1.000
_cell.angle_alpha   90.00
_cell.angle_beta   90.00
_cell.angle_gamma   90.00
#
_symmetry.space_group_name_H-M   'P 1'
#
loop_
_entity.id
_entity.type
_entity.pdbx_description
1 polymer ?
#
loop_
_entity_poly.entity_id
_entity_poly.type
_entity_poly.pdbx_seq_one_letter_code
_entity_poly.pdbx_strand_id
1 'polypeptide(L)'
;MGVSQEPKLGHFAGAYRKYLDAIGGPDEHVLKKDLKRSAKELVPYLEHCDRRTVTEVLLALEKISRRCKCLELNTAVIHKVLEILSTGSRGMESGSSNGVIESGSINNVMDSGNSNSVMDVAITNMLAPSDVDKYGTDETLAYLLLHSVRAFEFKNADRSLVDALVNIVSTNLYRWDVMQLVQVCRELAWVCRFHHHEGCGTLLRKALVLVCDKAIKSGVQLDNRQIITLMKAVSVTTEPDTLCQKINHLVASLITREETITTKNDIDGYINKSYKRAKGNVHLLYAALVTKVTLKPNVVDAMLGSVASFCHEYFEATCRYWKLDTDPVSYTDYNKIDPRVVNILYAKCTNKILRLPGSLDPTNNPEPRAPKLEERYQAVVAALSRLYQNGKYAFCRGLKLCEARLRVMDPGLYRSLGDGSHAFLRAVSCFKPGDPQSIMDDSLYKALRRLGYRAVPIVVDGLFEVNCIDHKRKLYCNLCNQKEVYLTSDNKPIRYNAYTQLKLRYLEACGWHGVLLSQPEWERLTPEGRIALLREKLSVLETGV
;
A
#
# COMPACT_ATOMS: atom_id res chain seq x y z
N MET A 1 -8.01 -37.42 -38.58
CA MET A 1 -7.39 -38.22 -37.51
C MET A 1 -7.62 -37.49 -36.21
N GLY A 2 -8.52 -38.02 -35.35
CA GLY A 2 -8.86 -37.38 -34.08
C GLY A 2 -7.70 -37.49 -33.10
N VAL A 3 -7.11 -36.37 -32.71
CA VAL A 3 -6.14 -36.34 -31.63
C VAL A 3 -6.92 -36.52 -30.33
N SER A 4 -6.71 -37.63 -29.63
CA SER A 4 -7.34 -37.90 -28.34
C SER A 4 -7.07 -36.74 -27.36
N GLN A 5 -8.16 -36.07 -26.93
CA GLN A 5 -8.15 -34.85 -26.10
C GLN A 5 -7.86 -35.13 -24.61
N GLU A 6 -8.25 -36.32 -24.15
CA GLU A 6 -8.25 -36.75 -22.74
C GLU A 6 -6.86 -36.85 -22.07
N PRO A 7 -5.78 -37.36 -22.71
CA PRO A 7 -4.53 -37.62 -22.01
C PRO A 7 -3.77 -36.35 -21.63
N LYS A 8 -3.93 -35.25 -22.38
CA LYS A 8 -3.12 -34.02 -22.16
C LYS A 8 -3.69 -33.12 -21.08
N LEU A 9 -5.02 -32.96 -21.03
CA LEU A 9 -5.69 -32.26 -19.93
C LEU A 9 -5.51 -33.03 -18.61
N GLY A 10 -5.68 -34.36 -18.63
CA GLY A 10 -5.43 -35.22 -17.48
C GLY A 10 -3.98 -35.16 -16.99
N HIS A 11 -3.01 -35.11 -17.91
CA HIS A 11 -1.60 -34.94 -17.57
C HIS A 11 -1.31 -33.60 -16.88
N PHE A 12 -1.87 -32.49 -17.39
CA PHE A 12 -1.75 -31.18 -16.74
C PHE A 12 -2.43 -31.18 -15.36
N ALA A 13 -3.63 -31.72 -15.23
CA ALA A 13 -4.35 -31.84 -13.97
C ALA A 13 -3.57 -32.63 -12.91
N GLY A 14 -2.97 -33.75 -13.33
CA GLY A 14 -2.11 -34.57 -12.47
C GLY A 14 -0.85 -33.85 -12.02
N ALA A 15 -0.15 -33.18 -12.95
CA ALA A 15 1.03 -32.37 -12.63
C ALA A 15 0.69 -31.20 -11.69
N TYR A 16 -0.46 -30.57 -11.90
CA TYR A 16 -0.95 -29.47 -11.06
C TYR A 16 -1.16 -29.90 -9.61
N ARG A 17 -1.85 -31.03 -9.39
CA ARG A 17 -2.12 -31.55 -8.05
C ARG A 17 -0.83 -31.92 -7.33
N LYS A 18 0.04 -32.69 -7.98
CA LYS A 18 1.35 -33.06 -7.43
C LYS A 18 2.16 -31.83 -7.03
N TYR A 19 2.14 -30.78 -7.86
CA TYR A 19 2.81 -29.53 -7.54
C TYR A 19 2.19 -28.82 -6.33
N LEU A 20 0.86 -28.76 -6.22
CA LEU A 20 0.20 -28.17 -5.05
C LEU A 20 0.56 -28.90 -3.76
N ASP A 21 0.58 -30.22 -3.78
CA ASP A 21 0.90 -31.06 -2.61
C ASP A 21 2.37 -30.91 -2.17
N ALA A 22 3.26 -30.61 -3.12
CA ALA A 22 4.71 -30.50 -2.88
C ALA A 22 5.19 -29.07 -2.59
N ILE A 23 4.29 -28.09 -2.47
CA ILE A 23 4.64 -26.70 -2.15
C ILE A 23 5.44 -26.64 -0.84
N GLY A 24 6.63 -26.03 -0.88
CA GLY A 24 7.52 -25.92 0.28
C GLY A 24 8.28 -27.21 0.62
N GLY A 25 8.11 -28.27 -0.18
CA GLY A 25 8.83 -29.54 -0.06
C GLY A 25 10.10 -29.62 -0.92
N PRO A 26 10.92 -30.66 -0.73
CA PRO A 26 12.19 -30.85 -1.44
C PRO A 26 12.02 -31.01 -2.96
N ASP A 27 10.87 -31.55 -3.41
CA ASP A 27 10.60 -31.85 -4.82
C ASP A 27 9.93 -30.70 -5.59
N GLU A 28 9.66 -29.55 -4.94
CA GLU A 28 8.91 -28.43 -5.54
C GLU A 28 9.51 -28.01 -6.89
N HIS A 29 10.84 -27.92 -6.99
CA HIS A 29 11.51 -27.46 -8.19
C HIS A 29 11.36 -28.42 -9.38
N VAL A 30 11.35 -29.73 -9.13
CA VAL A 30 11.18 -30.76 -10.17
C VAL A 30 9.73 -30.75 -10.66
N LEU A 31 8.77 -30.75 -9.74
CA LEU A 31 7.34 -30.74 -10.06
C LEU A 31 6.92 -29.43 -10.72
N LYS A 32 7.56 -28.31 -10.38
CA LYS A 32 7.38 -27.03 -11.08
C LYS A 32 7.83 -27.09 -12.54
N LYS A 33 8.93 -27.79 -12.85
CA LYS A 33 9.39 -28.00 -14.24
C LYS A 33 8.42 -28.89 -15.00
N ASP A 34 7.94 -29.96 -14.37
CA ASP A 34 6.98 -30.88 -14.96
C ASP A 34 5.65 -30.18 -15.28
N LEU A 35 5.11 -29.40 -14.34
CA LEU A 35 3.92 -28.58 -14.52
C LEU A 35 4.05 -27.58 -15.68
N LYS A 36 5.24 -26.96 -15.84
CA LYS A 36 5.49 -26.06 -16.98
C LYS A 36 5.54 -26.80 -18.31
N ARG A 37 6.06 -28.03 -18.32
CA ARG A 37 6.11 -28.87 -19.53
C ARG A 37 4.70 -29.31 -19.93
N SER A 38 3.93 -29.86 -18.98
CA SER A 38 2.54 -30.26 -19.25
C SER A 38 1.67 -29.06 -19.66
N ALA A 39 1.92 -27.87 -19.09
CA ALA A 39 1.25 -26.65 -19.53
C ALA A 39 1.54 -26.28 -20.99
N LYS A 40 2.79 -26.41 -21.46
CA LYS A 40 3.15 -26.16 -22.87
C LYS A 40 2.47 -27.15 -23.81
N GLU A 41 2.40 -28.42 -23.40
CA GLU A 41 1.75 -29.47 -24.17
C GLU A 41 0.24 -29.26 -24.27
N LEU A 42 -0.40 -28.61 -23.30
CA LEU A 42 -1.84 -28.35 -23.30
C LEU A 42 -2.25 -27.22 -24.26
N VAL A 43 -1.36 -26.26 -24.56
CA VAL A 43 -1.64 -25.08 -25.40
C VAL A 43 -2.38 -25.41 -26.71
N PRO A 44 -1.88 -26.30 -27.60
CA PRO A 44 -2.53 -26.58 -28.88
C PRO A 44 -3.90 -27.24 -28.75
N TYR A 45 -4.25 -27.75 -27.57
CA TYR A 45 -5.53 -28.44 -27.34
C TYR A 45 -6.63 -27.51 -26.83
N LEU A 46 -6.28 -26.29 -26.39
CA LEU A 46 -7.26 -25.33 -25.87
C LEU A 46 -8.31 -24.89 -26.89
N GLU A 47 -8.00 -24.96 -28.18
CA GLU A 47 -8.94 -24.60 -29.25
C GLU A 47 -10.20 -25.48 -29.22
N HIS A 48 -10.11 -26.69 -28.69
CA HIS A 48 -11.19 -27.68 -28.65
C HIS A 48 -11.83 -27.84 -27.27
N CYS A 49 -11.36 -27.09 -26.27
CA CYS A 49 -11.94 -27.12 -24.92
C CYS A 49 -13.22 -26.28 -24.87
N ASP A 50 -14.20 -26.76 -24.09
CA ASP A 50 -15.42 -26.03 -23.82
C ASP A 50 -15.21 -24.88 -22.80
N ARG A 51 -16.22 -24.02 -22.65
CA ARG A 51 -16.16 -22.86 -21.75
C ARG A 51 -15.81 -23.26 -20.31
N ARG A 52 -16.37 -24.36 -19.82
CA ARG A 52 -16.14 -24.84 -18.46
C ARG A 52 -14.68 -25.23 -18.27
N THR A 53 -14.16 -26.10 -19.12
CA THR A 53 -12.75 -26.57 -19.05
C THR A 53 -11.76 -25.41 -19.12
N VAL A 54 -11.95 -24.47 -20.04
CA VAL A 54 -11.04 -23.31 -20.18
C VAL A 54 -11.09 -22.42 -18.92
N THR A 55 -12.26 -22.24 -18.32
CA THR A 55 -12.44 -21.49 -17.06
C THR A 55 -11.70 -22.17 -15.91
N GLU A 56 -11.79 -23.49 -15.80
CA GLU A 56 -11.08 -24.26 -14.77
C GLU A 56 -9.56 -24.16 -14.91
N VAL A 57 -9.04 -24.27 -16.13
CA VAL A 57 -7.61 -24.09 -16.39
C VAL A 57 -7.16 -22.68 -15.99
N LEU A 58 -7.97 -21.65 -16.30
CA LEU A 58 -7.67 -20.27 -15.91
C LEU A 58 -7.61 -20.10 -14.39
N LEU A 59 -8.59 -20.64 -13.66
CA LEU A 59 -8.63 -20.61 -12.19
C LEU A 59 -7.45 -21.36 -11.57
N ALA A 60 -7.11 -22.53 -12.12
CA ALA A 60 -5.97 -23.33 -11.66
C ALA A 60 -4.66 -22.52 -11.82
N LEU A 61 -4.47 -21.87 -12.97
CA LEU A 61 -3.34 -20.99 -13.24
C LEU A 61 -3.27 -19.79 -12.30
N GLU A 62 -4.41 -19.17 -11.99
CA GLU A 62 -4.46 -18.06 -11.03
C GLU A 62 -3.97 -18.49 -9.64
N LYS A 63 -4.43 -19.64 -9.13
CA LYS A 63 -4.07 -20.16 -7.81
C LYS A 63 -2.55 -20.37 -7.64
N ILE A 64 -1.84 -20.69 -8.73
CA ILE A 64 -0.38 -20.94 -8.70
C ILE A 64 0.47 -19.75 -9.17
N SER A 65 -0.13 -18.70 -9.72
CA SER A 65 0.53 -17.57 -10.41
C SER A 65 1.68 -16.91 -9.63
N ARG A 66 1.59 -16.86 -8.29
CA ARG A 66 2.63 -16.28 -7.42
C ARG A 66 3.91 -17.12 -7.35
N ARG A 67 3.82 -18.43 -7.62
CA ARG A 67 4.92 -19.39 -7.44
C ARG A 67 5.36 -20.03 -8.74
N CYS A 68 4.43 -20.30 -9.66
CA CYS A 68 4.71 -20.86 -10.97
C CYS A 68 3.98 -20.05 -12.06
N LYS A 69 4.76 -19.42 -12.95
CA LYS A 69 4.24 -18.69 -14.11
C LYS A 69 4.34 -19.57 -15.37
N CYS A 70 3.22 -20.08 -15.84
CA CYS A 70 3.04 -20.75 -17.13
C CYS A 70 2.49 -19.74 -18.16
N LEU A 71 3.32 -18.79 -18.60
CA LEU A 71 2.90 -17.64 -19.42
C LEU A 71 2.25 -18.07 -20.74
N GLU A 72 2.87 -19.00 -21.48
CA GLU A 72 2.36 -19.47 -22.78
C GLU A 72 0.94 -20.06 -22.67
N LEU A 73 0.72 -20.94 -21.68
CA LEU A 73 -0.60 -21.49 -21.43
C LEU A 73 -1.60 -20.42 -21.00
N ASN A 74 -1.22 -19.52 -20.09
CA ASN A 74 -2.13 -18.47 -19.64
C ASN A 74 -2.54 -17.52 -20.78
N THR A 75 -1.61 -17.13 -21.66
CA THR A 75 -1.91 -16.31 -22.83
C THR A 75 -2.89 -17.02 -23.77
N ALA A 76 -2.67 -18.30 -24.06
CA ALA A 76 -3.57 -19.09 -24.91
C ALA A 76 -4.98 -19.23 -24.29
N VAL A 77 -5.05 -19.48 -22.98
CA VAL A 77 -6.32 -19.52 -22.23
C VAL A 77 -7.04 -18.17 -22.31
N ILE A 78 -6.33 -17.05 -22.10
CA ILE A 78 -6.94 -15.71 -22.19
C ILE A 78 -7.54 -15.50 -23.58
N HIS A 79 -6.79 -15.78 -24.66
CA HIS A 79 -7.31 -15.64 -26.03
C HIS A 79 -8.58 -16.49 -26.24
N LYS A 80 -8.59 -17.73 -25.76
CA LYS A 80 -9.76 -18.61 -25.90
C LYS A 80 -10.97 -18.10 -25.14
N VAL A 81 -10.79 -17.59 -23.91
CA VAL A 81 -11.91 -17.01 -23.14
C VAL A 81 -12.42 -15.72 -23.80
N LEU A 82 -11.53 -14.87 -24.34
CA LEU A 82 -11.94 -13.66 -25.09
C LEU A 82 -12.78 -14.03 -26.33
N GLU A 83 -12.41 -15.09 -27.04
CA GLU A 83 -13.18 -15.63 -28.18
C GLU A 83 -14.60 -16.04 -27.74
N ILE A 84 -14.70 -16.86 -26.68
CA ILE A 84 -15.98 -17.34 -26.12
C ILE A 84 -16.90 -16.18 -25.72
N LEU A 85 -16.35 -15.19 -25.02
CA LEU A 85 -17.11 -14.00 -24.58
C LEU A 85 -17.53 -13.10 -25.76
N SER A 86 -16.72 -13.04 -26.83
CA SER A 86 -17.03 -12.26 -28.02
C SER A 86 -18.13 -12.91 -28.87
N THR A 87 -18.19 -14.25 -28.92
CA THR A 87 -19.23 -14.99 -29.65
C THR A 87 -20.57 -15.02 -28.91
N GLY A 88 -20.57 -15.09 -27.57
CA GLY A 88 -21.80 -15.10 -26.76
C GLY A 88 -22.58 -13.78 -26.83
N SER A 89 -21.87 -12.66 -27.00
CA SER A 89 -22.50 -11.32 -27.00
C SER A 89 -23.27 -10.99 -28.29
N ARG A 90 -23.19 -11.80 -29.36
CA ARG A 90 -23.94 -11.61 -30.62
C ARG A 90 -25.32 -12.29 -30.66
N GLY A 91 -25.67 -13.08 -29.65
CA GLY A 91 -26.93 -13.86 -29.63
C GLY A 91 -28.15 -13.18 -28.99
N MET A 92 -28.04 -11.95 -28.50
CA MET A 92 -29.11 -11.29 -27.72
C MET A 92 -29.71 -10.02 -28.37
N GLU A 93 -29.27 -9.63 -29.56
CA GLU A 93 -29.85 -8.51 -30.32
C GLU A 93 -30.69 -9.01 -31.51
N SER A 94 -31.69 -9.85 -31.24
CA SER A 94 -32.86 -9.97 -32.12
C SER A 94 -34.04 -10.62 -31.39
N GLY A 95 -35.06 -9.82 -31.08
CA GLY A 95 -36.45 -10.30 -31.05
C GLY A 95 -37.09 -10.60 -29.69
N SER A 96 -37.90 -9.63 -29.28
CA SER A 96 -39.26 -9.83 -28.76
C SER A 96 -39.52 -10.02 -27.25
N SER A 97 -40.42 -9.17 -26.81
CA SER A 97 -41.16 -8.98 -25.57
C SER A 97 -41.84 -10.20 -24.93
N ASN A 98 -42.05 -10.07 -23.61
CA ASN A 98 -42.99 -10.73 -22.70
C ASN A 98 -42.52 -12.00 -21.96
N GLY A 99 -42.58 -11.92 -20.63
CA GLY A 99 -42.94 -13.06 -19.80
C GLY A 99 -42.01 -13.36 -18.63
N VAL A 100 -42.42 -12.90 -17.44
CA VAL A 100 -42.37 -13.62 -16.16
C VAL A 100 -41.02 -14.22 -15.71
N ILE A 101 -40.51 -13.64 -14.62
CA ILE A 101 -39.48 -14.24 -13.77
C ILE A 101 -40.10 -15.47 -13.08
N GLU A 102 -39.81 -16.66 -13.58
CA GLU A 102 -39.94 -17.90 -12.80
C GLU A 102 -38.56 -18.49 -12.56
N SER A 103 -38.22 -18.56 -11.27
CA SER A 103 -37.12 -19.37 -10.75
C SER A 103 -37.44 -20.84 -11.00
N GLY A 104 -36.83 -21.43 -12.04
CA GLY A 104 -37.04 -22.82 -12.44
C GLY A 104 -35.74 -23.59 -12.55
N SER A 105 -35.50 -24.42 -11.54
CA SER A 105 -34.62 -25.60 -11.48
C SER A 105 -34.05 -26.09 -12.82
N ILE A 106 -32.72 -26.06 -12.95
CA ILE A 106 -31.99 -26.80 -13.98
C ILE A 106 -32.06 -28.28 -13.62
N ASN A 107 -32.89 -29.05 -14.31
CA ASN A 107 -32.73 -30.50 -14.42
C ASN A 107 -33.31 -31.02 -15.75
N ASN A 108 -32.51 -31.87 -16.38
CA ASN A 108 -32.82 -32.85 -17.43
C ASN A 108 -33.06 -32.37 -18.87
N VAL A 109 -32.00 -32.49 -19.67
CA VAL A 109 -32.07 -33.25 -20.93
C VAL A 109 -30.95 -34.30 -20.89
N MET A 110 -31.32 -35.55 -20.58
CA MET A 110 -30.55 -36.70 -21.04
C MET A 110 -30.93 -36.91 -22.50
N ASP A 111 -29.96 -36.84 -23.40
CA ASP A 111 -29.98 -37.75 -24.54
C ASP A 111 -28.55 -38.19 -24.93
N SER A 112 -28.36 -39.50 -24.72
CA SER A 112 -27.48 -40.48 -25.36
C SER A 112 -26.19 -40.04 -26.11
N GLY A 113 -25.03 -40.52 -25.63
CA GLY A 113 -23.79 -40.48 -26.42
C GLY A 113 -22.45 -40.76 -25.72
N ASN A 114 -22.39 -41.73 -24.80
CA ASN A 114 -21.23 -42.52 -24.35
C ASN A 114 -19.76 -42.08 -24.64
N SER A 115 -19.33 -40.87 -24.25
CA SER A 115 -17.88 -40.52 -24.16
C SER A 115 -17.49 -39.47 -23.09
N ASN A 116 -18.37 -39.12 -22.14
CA ASN A 116 -18.14 -38.00 -21.19
C ASN A 116 -17.68 -38.38 -19.77
N SER A 117 -17.55 -39.66 -19.42
CA SER A 117 -17.33 -40.07 -18.02
C SER A 117 -15.89 -39.88 -17.50
N VAL A 118 -14.88 -39.82 -18.37
CA VAL A 118 -13.47 -39.66 -17.96
C VAL A 118 -13.08 -38.19 -17.84
N MET A 119 -13.61 -37.33 -18.73
CA MET A 119 -13.46 -35.87 -18.63
C MET A 119 -14.02 -35.38 -17.30
N ASP A 120 -15.26 -35.74 -16.95
CA ASP A 120 -15.87 -35.31 -15.69
C ASP A 120 -15.06 -35.74 -14.47
N VAL A 121 -14.43 -36.93 -14.45
CA VAL A 121 -13.65 -37.43 -13.29
C VAL A 121 -12.24 -36.82 -13.18
N ALA A 122 -11.59 -36.48 -14.30
CA ALA A 122 -10.29 -35.81 -14.27
C ALA A 122 -10.41 -34.30 -13.96
N ILE A 123 -11.47 -33.67 -14.47
CA ILE A 123 -11.80 -32.24 -14.35
C ILE A 123 -12.36 -31.92 -12.95
N THR A 124 -13.25 -32.76 -12.39
CA THR A 124 -13.82 -32.58 -11.03
C THR A 124 -12.81 -32.59 -9.88
N ASN A 125 -11.54 -32.95 -10.13
CA ASN A 125 -10.53 -33.06 -9.09
C ASN A 125 -9.40 -32.01 -9.14
N MET A 126 -9.40 -31.03 -10.08
CA MET A 126 -8.45 -29.89 -10.02
C MET A 126 -8.92 -28.81 -9.05
N LEU A 127 -10.23 -28.53 -9.06
CA LEU A 127 -10.90 -27.51 -8.29
C LEU A 127 -12.25 -28.08 -7.82
N ALA A 128 -12.76 -27.61 -6.69
CA ALA A 128 -14.11 -27.98 -6.28
C ALA A 128 -15.11 -27.43 -7.34
N PRO A 129 -16.12 -28.20 -7.78
CA PRO A 129 -17.10 -27.74 -8.78
C PRO A 129 -17.75 -26.39 -8.43
N SER A 130 -18.01 -26.17 -7.14
CA SER A 130 -18.52 -24.92 -6.58
C SER A 130 -17.62 -23.69 -6.81
N ASP A 131 -16.33 -23.87 -7.08
CA ASP A 131 -15.42 -22.77 -7.41
C ASP A 131 -15.53 -22.36 -8.89
N VAL A 132 -15.93 -23.28 -9.76
CA VAL A 132 -16.06 -23.08 -11.21
C VAL A 132 -17.42 -22.46 -11.52
N ASP A 133 -18.48 -22.94 -10.87
CA ASP A 133 -19.85 -22.47 -11.05
C ASP A 133 -20.01 -20.97 -10.71
N LYS A 134 -19.15 -20.43 -9.82
CA LYS A 134 -19.06 -18.99 -9.50
C LYS A 134 -18.69 -18.12 -10.71
N TYR A 135 -18.10 -18.72 -11.75
CA TYR A 135 -17.65 -18.04 -12.97
C TYR A 135 -18.51 -18.40 -14.20
N GLY A 136 -19.73 -18.92 -13.96
CA GLY A 136 -20.66 -19.30 -15.01
C GLY A 136 -21.21 -18.13 -15.83
N THR A 137 -21.14 -16.90 -15.33
CA THR A 137 -21.64 -15.70 -16.03
C THR A 137 -20.54 -14.97 -16.79
N ASP A 138 -20.92 -14.18 -17.79
CA ASP A 138 -19.95 -13.43 -18.61
C ASP A 138 -19.20 -12.38 -17.77
N GLU A 139 -19.87 -11.73 -16.82
CA GLU A 139 -19.25 -10.71 -15.97
C GLU A 139 -18.25 -11.30 -14.97
N THR A 140 -18.52 -12.49 -14.43
CA THR A 140 -17.59 -13.16 -13.50
C THR A 140 -16.36 -13.69 -14.24
N LEU A 141 -16.57 -14.25 -15.45
CA LEU A 141 -15.49 -14.68 -16.33
C LEU A 141 -14.63 -13.51 -16.86
N ALA A 142 -15.25 -12.37 -17.19
CA ALA A 142 -14.56 -11.14 -17.56
C ALA A 142 -13.68 -10.61 -16.40
N TYR A 143 -14.16 -10.68 -15.16
CA TYR A 143 -13.36 -10.34 -13.99
C TYR A 143 -12.16 -11.27 -13.82
N LEU A 144 -12.36 -12.58 -13.98
CA LEU A 144 -11.30 -13.59 -13.89
C LEU A 144 -10.19 -13.34 -14.92
N LEU A 145 -10.57 -13.05 -16.16
CA LEU A 145 -9.64 -12.65 -17.23
C LEU A 145 -8.79 -11.45 -16.82
N LEU A 146 -9.45 -10.37 -16.38
CA LEU A 146 -8.79 -9.14 -15.99
C LEU A 146 -7.85 -9.35 -14.79
N HIS A 147 -8.26 -10.18 -13.83
CA HIS A 147 -7.43 -10.57 -12.70
C HIS A 147 -6.19 -11.37 -13.13
N SER A 148 -6.34 -12.31 -14.07
CA SER A 148 -5.24 -13.14 -14.58
C SER A 148 -4.12 -12.31 -15.19
N VAL A 149 -4.47 -11.25 -15.94
CA VAL A 149 -3.50 -10.32 -16.53
C VAL A 149 -2.58 -9.70 -15.47
N ARG A 150 -3.16 -9.25 -14.34
CA ARG A 150 -2.37 -8.75 -13.21
C ARG A 150 -1.61 -9.86 -12.49
N ALA A 151 -2.25 -10.99 -12.22
CA ALA A 151 -1.68 -12.09 -11.43
C ALA A 151 -0.39 -12.66 -12.06
N PHE A 152 -0.34 -12.73 -13.39
CA PHE A 152 0.84 -13.16 -14.14
C PHE A 152 1.84 -12.03 -14.45
N GLU A 153 1.46 -10.78 -14.16
CA GLU A 153 2.23 -9.57 -14.42
C GLU A 153 2.60 -9.40 -15.90
N PHE A 154 1.62 -9.53 -16.80
CA PHE A 154 1.82 -9.28 -18.23
C PHE A 154 2.13 -7.80 -18.48
N LYS A 155 3.41 -7.41 -18.41
CA LYS A 155 3.85 -6.02 -18.64
C LYS A 155 3.92 -5.66 -20.12
N ASN A 156 4.14 -6.65 -20.98
CA ASN A 156 4.29 -6.48 -22.43
C ASN A 156 3.25 -7.35 -23.16
N ALA A 157 1.98 -7.09 -22.91
CA ALA A 157 0.89 -7.77 -23.60
C ALA A 157 0.72 -7.16 -24.99
N ASP A 158 0.28 -7.96 -25.96
CA ASP A 158 -0.07 -7.44 -27.26
C ASP A 158 -1.23 -6.44 -27.14
N ARG A 159 -1.21 -5.38 -27.95
CA ARG A 159 -2.22 -4.32 -27.94
C ARG A 159 -3.61 -4.88 -28.25
N SER A 160 -3.68 -5.82 -29.19
CA SER A 160 -4.93 -6.51 -29.58
C SER A 160 -5.61 -7.21 -28.38
N LEU A 161 -4.80 -7.84 -27.51
CA LEU A 161 -5.26 -8.50 -26.30
C LEU A 161 -5.83 -7.50 -25.29
N VAL A 162 -5.13 -6.37 -25.10
CA VAL A 162 -5.55 -5.30 -24.20
C VAL A 162 -6.86 -4.67 -24.70
N ASP A 163 -7.00 -4.46 -26.02
CA ASP A 163 -8.20 -3.91 -26.62
C ASP A 163 -9.42 -4.82 -26.44
N ALA A 164 -9.26 -6.12 -26.70
CA ALA A 164 -10.31 -7.11 -26.47
C ALA A 164 -10.75 -7.17 -24.99
N LEU A 165 -9.77 -7.12 -24.06
CA LEU A 165 -10.03 -7.09 -22.63
C LEU A 165 -10.80 -5.83 -22.22
N VAL A 166 -10.38 -4.65 -22.70
CA VAL A 166 -11.05 -3.37 -22.43
C VAL A 166 -12.49 -3.39 -22.93
N ASN A 167 -12.73 -3.93 -24.13
CA ASN A 167 -14.07 -4.04 -24.70
C ASN A 167 -14.97 -4.93 -23.83
N ILE A 168 -14.50 -6.12 -23.45
CA ILE A 168 -15.28 -7.05 -22.61
C ILE A 168 -15.58 -6.46 -21.23
N VAL A 169 -14.60 -5.79 -20.61
CA VAL A 169 -14.81 -5.12 -19.32
C VAL A 169 -15.80 -3.95 -19.46
N SER A 170 -15.74 -3.22 -20.57
CA SER A 170 -16.69 -2.14 -20.86
C SER A 170 -18.13 -2.66 -21.01
N THR A 171 -18.34 -3.78 -21.72
CA THR A 171 -19.66 -4.39 -21.90
C THR A 171 -20.27 -4.88 -20.59
N ASN A 172 -19.44 -5.36 -19.66
CA ASN A 172 -19.89 -5.91 -18.38
C ASN A 172 -19.92 -4.88 -17.24
N LEU A 173 -19.48 -3.64 -17.47
CA LEU A 173 -19.19 -2.66 -16.43
C LEU A 173 -20.37 -2.42 -15.46
N TYR A 174 -21.60 -2.36 -15.98
CA TYR A 174 -22.79 -2.06 -15.18
C TYR A 174 -23.35 -3.27 -14.42
N ARG A 175 -22.96 -4.50 -14.80
CA ARG A 175 -23.45 -5.76 -14.23
C ARG A 175 -22.83 -6.08 -12.87
N TRP A 176 -21.60 -5.62 -12.61
CA TRP A 176 -20.92 -5.86 -11.34
C TRP A 176 -21.54 -5.08 -10.18
N ASP A 177 -21.57 -5.72 -9.01
CA ASP A 177 -21.90 -5.09 -7.75
C ASP A 177 -20.78 -4.14 -7.27
N VAL A 178 -21.02 -3.40 -6.19
CA VAL A 178 -20.05 -2.44 -5.64
C VAL A 178 -18.71 -3.10 -5.27
N MET A 179 -18.75 -4.29 -4.67
CA MET A 179 -17.55 -4.97 -4.15
C MET A 179 -16.70 -5.53 -5.29
N GLN A 180 -17.35 -6.11 -6.29
CA GLN A 180 -16.73 -6.55 -7.53
C GLN A 180 -16.13 -5.36 -8.28
N LEU A 181 -16.85 -4.24 -8.39
CA LEU A 181 -16.35 -3.02 -9.04
C LEU A 181 -15.09 -2.46 -8.37
N VAL A 182 -14.97 -2.52 -7.03
CA VAL A 182 -13.72 -2.15 -6.34
C VAL A 182 -12.55 -3.02 -6.81
N GLN A 183 -12.77 -4.34 -6.96
CA GLN A 183 -11.73 -5.22 -7.48
C GLN A 183 -11.42 -4.91 -8.94
N VAL A 184 -12.42 -4.73 -9.78
CA VAL A 184 -12.26 -4.35 -11.21
C VAL A 184 -11.45 -3.07 -11.34
N CYS A 185 -11.72 -2.04 -10.54
CA CYS A 185 -10.93 -0.80 -10.53
C CYS A 185 -9.46 -1.04 -10.17
N ARG A 186 -9.18 -1.95 -9.22
CA ARG A 186 -7.80 -2.34 -8.87
C ARG A 186 -7.08 -2.98 -10.05
N GLU A 187 -7.75 -3.93 -10.71
CA GLU A 187 -7.16 -4.67 -11.82
C GLU A 187 -6.96 -3.75 -13.04
N LEU A 188 -7.97 -2.94 -13.39
CA LEU A 188 -7.88 -1.93 -14.46
C LEU A 188 -6.76 -0.91 -14.19
N ALA A 189 -6.59 -0.43 -12.96
CA ALA A 189 -5.50 0.49 -12.62
C ALA A 189 -4.12 -0.13 -12.84
N TRP A 190 -3.97 -1.44 -12.63
CA TRP A 190 -2.74 -2.15 -12.97
C TRP A 190 -2.52 -2.17 -14.49
N VAL A 191 -3.55 -2.53 -15.27
CA VAL A 191 -3.47 -2.55 -16.74
C VAL A 191 -3.13 -1.16 -17.29
N CYS A 192 -3.82 -0.12 -16.83
CA CYS A 192 -3.58 1.29 -17.23
C CYS A 192 -2.14 1.73 -16.97
N ARG A 193 -1.54 1.27 -15.85
CA ARG A 193 -0.18 1.66 -15.46
C ARG A 193 0.89 1.11 -16.37
N PHE A 194 0.69 -0.06 -16.98
CA PHE A 194 1.73 -0.76 -17.75
C PHE A 194 1.50 -0.73 -19.26
N HIS A 195 0.26 -0.64 -19.73
CA HIS A 195 -0.06 -0.74 -21.17
C HIS A 195 -0.33 0.59 -21.88
N HIS A 196 -0.34 1.72 -21.15
CA HIS A 196 -0.47 3.10 -21.68
C HIS A 196 -1.51 3.28 -22.80
N HIS A 197 -2.60 2.51 -22.78
CA HIS A 197 -3.63 2.55 -23.81
C HIS A 197 -4.70 3.60 -23.47
N GLU A 198 -5.04 4.47 -24.42
CA GLU A 198 -5.96 5.60 -24.20
C GLU A 198 -7.35 5.13 -23.71
N GLY A 199 -7.87 4.03 -24.27
CA GLY A 199 -9.16 3.47 -23.89
C GLY A 199 -9.21 2.96 -22.44
N CYS A 200 -8.08 2.50 -21.90
CA CYS A 200 -8.00 1.97 -20.53
C CYS A 200 -8.25 3.07 -19.48
N GLY A 201 -7.65 4.25 -19.65
CA GLY A 201 -7.79 5.36 -18.71
C GLY A 201 -9.24 5.86 -18.62
N THR A 202 -9.92 5.95 -19.76
CA THR A 202 -11.35 6.33 -19.83
C THR A 202 -12.25 5.29 -19.18
N LEU A 203 -12.01 3.99 -19.44
CA LEU A 203 -12.77 2.91 -18.82
C LEU A 203 -12.58 2.88 -17.29
N LEU A 204 -11.34 3.04 -16.81
CA LEU A 204 -11.05 3.12 -15.39
C LEU A 204 -11.78 4.30 -14.74
N ARG A 205 -11.78 5.48 -15.39
CA ARG A 205 -12.52 6.66 -14.90
C ARG A 205 -14.01 6.36 -14.79
N LYS A 206 -14.62 5.76 -15.82
CA LYS A 206 -16.04 5.34 -15.80
C LYS A 206 -16.33 4.35 -14.67
N ALA A 207 -15.47 3.35 -14.48
CA ALA A 207 -15.60 2.37 -13.41
C ALA A 207 -15.50 3.00 -12.00
N LEU A 208 -14.55 3.91 -11.81
CA LEU A 208 -14.37 4.65 -10.55
C LEU A 208 -15.56 5.57 -10.24
N VAL A 209 -16.12 6.25 -11.23
CA VAL A 209 -17.34 7.04 -11.06
C VAL A 209 -18.51 6.12 -10.68
N LEU A 210 -18.69 5.02 -11.42
CA LEU A 210 -19.79 4.08 -11.22
C LEU A 210 -19.75 3.44 -9.82
N VAL A 211 -18.59 2.96 -9.36
CA VAL A 211 -18.48 2.33 -8.03
C VAL A 211 -18.76 3.34 -6.91
N CYS A 212 -18.29 4.57 -7.05
CA CYS A 212 -18.58 5.62 -6.08
C CYS A 212 -20.08 5.97 -6.08
N ASP A 213 -20.69 6.11 -7.25
CA ASP A 213 -22.12 6.43 -7.36
C ASP A 213 -23.02 5.32 -6.87
N LYS A 214 -22.72 4.05 -7.20
CA LYS A 214 -23.45 2.90 -6.65
C LYS A 214 -23.29 2.83 -5.13
N ALA A 215 -22.07 3.00 -4.60
CA ALA A 215 -21.86 2.99 -3.15
C ALA A 215 -22.66 4.09 -2.43
N ILE A 216 -22.64 5.32 -2.97
CA ILE A 216 -23.37 6.46 -2.41
C ILE A 216 -24.89 6.27 -2.51
N LYS A 217 -25.42 5.89 -3.69
CA LYS A 217 -26.87 5.76 -3.93
C LYS A 217 -27.49 4.55 -3.23
N SER A 218 -26.80 3.42 -3.25
CA SER A 218 -27.29 2.17 -2.64
C SER A 218 -27.01 2.09 -1.14
N GLY A 219 -26.35 3.09 -0.55
CA GLY A 219 -25.96 3.08 0.87
C GLY A 219 -24.93 2.00 1.24
N VAL A 220 -24.30 1.36 0.26
CA VAL A 220 -23.31 0.31 0.48
C VAL A 220 -22.05 0.93 1.07
N GLN A 221 -21.71 0.50 2.27
CA GLN A 221 -20.61 1.08 3.04
C GLN A 221 -19.29 0.41 2.68
N LEU A 222 -18.35 1.21 2.18
CA LEU A 222 -17.00 0.75 1.88
C LEU A 222 -16.11 0.81 3.13
N ASP A 223 -15.24 -0.18 3.30
CA ASP A 223 -14.23 -0.19 4.35
C ASP A 223 -12.98 0.63 3.98
N ASN A 224 -12.11 0.85 4.97
CA ASN A 224 -10.83 1.54 4.79
C ASN A 224 -10.00 0.95 3.63
N ARG A 225 -9.96 -0.38 3.48
CA ARG A 225 -9.13 -1.05 2.48
C ARG A 225 -9.65 -0.82 1.06
N GLN A 226 -10.97 -0.83 0.90
CA GLN A 226 -11.65 -0.60 -0.37
C GLN A 226 -11.48 0.84 -0.81
N ILE A 227 -11.68 1.82 0.08
CA ILE A 227 -11.47 3.23 -0.23
C ILE A 227 -10.00 3.49 -0.61
N ILE A 228 -9.02 2.93 0.13
CA ILE A 228 -7.60 3.02 -0.23
C ILE A 228 -7.33 2.40 -1.61
N THR A 229 -8.01 1.31 -1.95
CA THR A 229 -7.89 0.67 -3.27
C THR A 229 -8.39 1.59 -4.37
N LEU A 230 -9.53 2.27 -4.17
CA LEU A 230 -10.04 3.28 -5.08
C LEU A 230 -9.11 4.48 -5.21
N MET A 231 -8.58 5.01 -4.10
CA MET A 231 -7.59 6.11 -4.12
C MET A 231 -6.35 5.75 -4.94
N LYS A 232 -5.81 4.53 -4.78
CA LYS A 232 -4.68 4.05 -5.59
C LYS A 232 -5.04 3.94 -7.07
N ALA A 233 -6.25 3.51 -7.39
CA ALA A 233 -6.72 3.45 -8.77
C ALA A 233 -6.88 4.85 -9.39
N VAL A 234 -7.41 5.83 -8.64
CA VAL A 234 -7.52 7.24 -9.05
C VAL A 234 -6.15 7.82 -9.41
N SER A 235 -5.08 7.44 -8.71
CA SER A 235 -3.72 7.96 -8.97
C SER A 235 -3.16 7.68 -10.37
N VAL A 236 -3.76 6.74 -11.09
CA VAL A 236 -3.38 6.36 -12.47
C VAL A 236 -4.18 7.16 -13.51
N THR A 237 -5.19 7.93 -13.09
CA THR A 237 -6.05 8.73 -13.99
C THR A 237 -5.51 10.16 -14.20
N THR A 238 -5.90 10.79 -15.31
CA THR A 238 -5.42 12.12 -15.71
C THR A 238 -6.24 13.31 -15.17
N GLU A 239 -7.50 13.10 -14.80
CA GLU A 239 -8.44 14.16 -14.36
C GLU A 239 -9.20 13.70 -13.10
N PRO A 240 -8.63 13.91 -11.90
CA PRO A 240 -9.15 13.31 -10.68
C PRO A 240 -10.24 14.13 -9.98
N ASP A 241 -10.52 15.38 -10.37
CA ASP A 241 -11.28 16.32 -9.52
C ASP A 241 -12.68 15.84 -9.13
N THR A 242 -13.46 15.32 -10.07
CA THR A 242 -14.80 14.77 -9.80
C THR A 242 -14.72 13.51 -8.94
N LEU A 243 -13.70 12.68 -9.14
CA LEU A 243 -13.43 11.49 -8.35
C LEU A 243 -13.00 11.85 -6.93
N CYS A 244 -12.17 12.88 -6.76
CA CYS A 244 -11.77 13.40 -5.46
C CYS A 244 -12.99 13.81 -4.64
N GLN A 245 -13.96 14.51 -5.23
CA GLN A 245 -15.20 14.89 -4.53
C GLN A 245 -15.99 13.66 -4.04
N LYS A 246 -16.14 12.63 -4.87
CA LYS A 246 -16.83 11.39 -4.51
C LYS A 246 -16.09 10.60 -3.43
N ILE A 247 -14.76 10.50 -3.53
CA ILE A 247 -13.93 9.87 -2.51
C ILE A 247 -14.03 10.61 -1.17
N ASN A 248 -14.04 11.95 -1.17
CA ASN A 248 -14.26 12.74 0.04
C ASN A 248 -15.61 12.41 0.71
N HIS A 249 -16.68 12.24 -0.08
CA HIS A 249 -17.98 11.82 0.46
C HIS A 249 -17.94 10.42 1.09
N LEU A 250 -17.29 9.46 0.42
CA LEU A 250 -17.12 8.09 0.94
C LEU A 250 -16.32 8.07 2.25
N VAL A 251 -15.24 8.85 2.33
CA VAL A 251 -14.42 8.98 3.55
C VAL A 251 -15.23 9.65 4.67
N ALA A 252 -15.95 10.73 4.38
CA ALA A 252 -16.80 11.40 5.37
C ALA A 252 -17.87 10.46 5.94
N SER A 253 -18.57 9.73 5.07
CA SER A 253 -19.57 8.72 5.47
C SER A 253 -18.95 7.63 6.36
N LEU A 254 -17.73 7.19 6.04
CA LEU A 254 -17.03 6.19 6.84
C LEU A 254 -16.71 6.72 8.25
N ILE A 255 -16.19 7.94 8.36
CA ILE A 255 -15.85 8.58 9.65
C ILE A 255 -17.10 8.72 10.54
N THR A 256 -18.19 9.28 10.00
CA THR A 256 -19.44 9.46 10.75
C THR A 256 -20.00 8.15 11.28
N ARG A 257 -19.89 7.05 10.52
CA ARG A 257 -20.32 5.72 10.97
C ARG A 257 -19.43 5.17 12.08
N GLU A 258 -18.12 5.35 11.99
CA GLU A 258 -17.19 4.84 13.01
C GLU A 258 -17.29 5.62 14.33
N GLU A 259 -17.94 6.79 14.36
CA GLU A 259 -18.24 7.56 15.56
C GLU A 259 -19.48 7.04 16.33
N THR A 260 -20.43 6.37 15.68
CA THR A 260 -21.68 5.93 16.31
C THR A 260 -21.60 4.58 17.02
N ILE A 261 -20.54 3.78 16.80
CA ILE A 261 -20.46 2.36 17.21
C ILE A 261 -19.87 2.18 18.63
N THR A 262 -19.57 3.25 19.36
CA THR A 262 -18.82 3.17 20.63
C THR A 262 -19.70 3.06 21.88
N THR A 263 -19.91 1.85 22.39
CA THR A 263 -20.33 1.61 23.79
C THR A 263 -19.10 1.36 24.68
N LYS A 264 -19.02 2.06 25.81
CA LYS A 264 -17.85 2.09 26.74
C LYS A 264 -17.84 0.98 27.80
N ASN A 265 -18.54 -0.14 27.57
CA ASN A 265 -18.75 -1.14 28.62
C ASN A 265 -17.49 -1.97 28.95
N ASP A 266 -16.56 -2.10 28.01
CA ASP A 266 -15.26 -2.78 28.16
C ASP A 266 -14.14 -1.81 27.72
N ILE A 267 -13.29 -1.38 28.67
CA ILE A 267 -12.24 -0.39 28.44
C ILE A 267 -11.18 -0.93 27.46
N ASP A 268 -10.78 -2.19 27.58
CA ASP A 268 -9.74 -2.77 26.73
C ASP A 268 -10.26 -3.03 25.31
N GLY A 269 -11.47 -3.59 25.22
CA GLY A 269 -12.19 -3.71 23.96
C GLY A 269 -12.44 -2.37 23.27
N TYR A 270 -12.77 -1.33 24.05
CA TYR A 270 -12.94 0.04 23.57
C TYR A 270 -11.64 0.61 23.01
N ILE A 271 -10.54 0.58 23.78
CA ILE A 271 -9.24 1.12 23.35
C ILE A 271 -8.76 0.42 22.08
N ASN A 272 -8.93 -0.90 21.97
CA ASN A 272 -8.54 -1.64 20.78
C ASN A 272 -9.39 -1.25 19.55
N LYS A 273 -10.70 -1.05 19.72
CA LYS A 273 -11.58 -0.54 18.66
C LYS A 273 -11.20 0.89 18.24
N SER A 274 -10.99 1.79 19.21
CA SER A 274 -10.54 3.16 18.95
C SER A 274 -9.17 3.20 18.26
N TYR A 275 -8.25 2.31 18.64
CA TYR A 275 -6.95 2.17 17.96
C TYR A 275 -7.11 1.71 16.51
N LYS A 276 -7.96 0.69 16.24
CA LYS A 276 -8.23 0.23 14.87
C LYS A 276 -8.81 1.36 14.01
N ARG A 277 -9.73 2.16 14.58
CA ARG A 277 -10.31 3.36 13.94
C ARG A 277 -9.23 4.39 13.62
N ALA A 278 -8.48 4.84 14.63
CA ALA A 278 -7.42 5.84 14.46
C ALA A 278 -6.36 5.38 13.46
N LYS A 279 -5.98 4.10 13.50
CA LYS A 279 -5.06 3.50 12.52
C LYS A 279 -5.63 3.51 11.10
N GLY A 280 -6.91 3.20 10.94
CA GLY A 280 -7.63 3.32 9.66
C GLY A 280 -7.55 4.73 9.10
N ASN A 281 -7.84 5.74 9.91
CA ASN A 281 -7.79 7.15 9.53
C ASN A 281 -6.37 7.61 9.15
N VAL A 282 -5.34 7.20 9.90
CA VAL A 282 -3.94 7.48 9.54
C VAL A 282 -3.58 6.84 8.19
N HIS A 283 -4.01 5.59 7.96
CA HIS A 283 -3.76 4.89 6.70
C HIS A 283 -4.50 5.54 5.51
N LEU A 284 -5.75 5.97 5.69
CA LEU A 284 -6.52 6.68 4.68
C LEU A 284 -5.86 8.01 4.32
N LEU A 285 -5.51 8.81 5.34
CA LEU A 285 -4.84 10.09 5.14
C LEU A 285 -3.52 9.90 4.39
N TYR A 286 -2.69 8.94 4.84
CA TYR A 286 -1.42 8.64 4.16
C TYR A 286 -1.64 8.21 2.70
N ALA A 287 -2.61 7.33 2.45
CA ALA A 287 -2.94 6.88 1.10
C ALA A 287 -3.33 8.06 0.21
N ALA A 288 -4.29 8.88 0.64
CA ALA A 288 -4.78 10.04 -0.12
C ALA A 288 -3.65 11.01 -0.48
N LEU A 289 -2.81 11.35 0.50
CA LEU A 289 -1.69 12.25 0.30
C LEU A 289 -0.70 11.69 -0.74
N VAL A 290 -0.45 10.38 -0.74
CA VAL A 290 0.46 9.72 -1.70
C VAL A 290 -0.18 9.55 -3.08
N THR A 291 -1.51 9.37 -3.17
CA THR A 291 -2.22 9.02 -4.41
C THR A 291 -2.73 10.22 -5.23
N LYS A 292 -2.25 11.44 -4.97
CA LYS A 292 -2.74 12.70 -5.60
C LYS A 292 -4.26 12.93 -5.43
N VAL A 293 -4.89 12.27 -4.46
CA VAL A 293 -6.31 12.46 -4.18
C VAL A 293 -6.44 13.68 -3.28
N THR A 294 -7.03 14.75 -3.80
CA THR A 294 -7.24 15.98 -3.05
C THR A 294 -8.36 15.78 -2.03
N LEU A 295 -8.00 15.76 -0.75
CA LEU A 295 -8.97 15.73 0.34
C LEU A 295 -9.42 17.15 0.69
N LYS A 296 -10.70 17.30 1.04
CA LYS A 296 -11.24 18.54 1.58
C LYS A 296 -10.71 18.77 3.00
N PRO A 297 -10.45 20.02 3.41
CA PRO A 297 -9.87 20.33 4.72
C PRO A 297 -10.70 19.77 5.89
N ASN A 298 -12.03 19.90 5.82
CA ASN A 298 -12.94 19.37 6.84
C ASN A 298 -12.87 17.84 7.02
N VAL A 299 -12.62 17.10 5.94
CA VAL A 299 -12.44 15.63 6.01
C VAL A 299 -11.11 15.29 6.68
N VAL A 300 -10.06 16.05 6.38
CA VAL A 300 -8.76 15.90 7.04
C VAL A 300 -8.85 16.26 8.52
N ASP A 301 -9.53 17.35 8.87
CA ASP A 301 -9.79 17.75 10.26
C ASP A 301 -10.56 16.67 11.03
N ALA A 302 -11.58 16.07 10.44
CA ALA A 302 -12.32 14.97 11.07
C ALA A 302 -11.43 13.74 11.33
N MET A 303 -10.59 13.36 10.37
CA MET A 303 -9.62 12.26 10.55
C MET A 303 -8.60 12.58 11.65
N LEU A 304 -8.00 13.77 11.63
CA LEU A 304 -7.01 14.20 12.63
C LEU A 304 -7.65 14.33 14.02
N GLY A 305 -8.86 14.88 14.11
CA GLY A 305 -9.63 14.97 15.35
C GLY A 305 -9.91 13.60 15.96
N SER A 306 -10.29 12.62 15.14
CA SER A 306 -10.50 11.23 15.56
C SER A 306 -9.21 10.59 16.11
N VAL A 307 -8.06 10.85 15.46
CA VAL A 307 -6.74 10.35 15.91
C VAL A 307 -6.29 11.06 17.19
N ALA A 308 -6.50 12.37 17.30
CA ALA A 308 -6.19 13.16 18.48
C ALA A 308 -7.00 12.69 19.69
N SER A 309 -8.31 12.49 19.51
CA SER A 309 -9.21 11.93 20.52
C SER A 309 -8.71 10.57 21.01
N PHE A 310 -8.35 9.65 20.10
CA PHE A 310 -7.75 8.38 20.48
C PHE A 310 -6.44 8.55 21.29
N CYS A 311 -5.55 9.47 20.90
CA CYS A 311 -4.30 9.69 21.65
C CYS A 311 -4.57 10.15 23.09
N HIS A 312 -5.54 11.04 23.28
CA HIS A 312 -5.96 11.48 24.60
C HIS A 312 -6.59 10.35 25.43
N GLU A 313 -7.51 9.59 24.83
CA GLU A 313 -8.15 8.44 25.49
C GLU A 313 -7.13 7.37 25.87
N TYR A 314 -6.20 7.07 24.96
CA TYR A 314 -5.13 6.10 25.20
C TYR A 314 -4.21 6.57 26.33
N PHE A 315 -3.85 7.86 26.35
CA PHE A 315 -3.06 8.44 27.44
C PHE A 315 -3.82 8.33 28.76
N GLU A 316 -5.08 8.73 28.82
CA GLU A 316 -5.89 8.69 30.04
C GLU A 316 -6.01 7.27 30.59
N ALA A 317 -6.34 6.32 29.73
CA ALA A 317 -6.47 4.92 30.11
C ALA A 317 -5.13 4.35 30.61
N THR A 318 -4.05 4.54 29.86
CA THR A 318 -2.74 3.98 30.23
C THR A 318 -2.06 4.73 31.38
N CYS A 319 -2.46 5.97 31.68
CA CYS A 319 -1.99 6.70 32.86
C CYS A 319 -2.49 6.08 34.17
N ARG A 320 -3.69 5.50 34.19
CA ARG A 320 -4.26 4.89 35.40
C ARG A 320 -3.64 3.52 35.72
N TYR A 321 -3.08 2.82 34.74
CA TYR A 321 -2.53 1.47 34.88
C TYR A 321 -1.02 1.40 35.20
N TRP A 322 -0.32 2.52 35.32
CA TRP A 322 1.11 2.55 35.70
C TRP A 322 1.36 2.66 37.21
N LYS A 323 0.53 1.96 38.00
CA LYS A 323 0.95 1.50 39.33
C LYS A 323 1.74 0.19 39.15
N LEU A 324 3.06 0.32 39.14
CA LEU A 324 4.07 -0.72 39.39
C LEU A 324 3.99 -2.01 38.55
N ASP A 325 4.77 -2.05 37.47
CA ASP A 325 5.65 -3.21 37.23
C ASP A 325 7.09 -2.71 37.32
N THR A 326 7.63 -2.72 38.54
CA THR A 326 9.07 -2.63 38.74
C THR A 326 9.60 -4.04 38.76
N ASP A 327 10.20 -4.49 37.66
CA ASP A 327 11.22 -5.54 37.75
C ASP A 327 12.26 -5.11 38.80
N PRO A 328 12.75 -6.02 39.67
CA PRO A 328 13.74 -5.68 40.68
C PRO A 328 15.07 -5.44 39.97
N VAL A 329 15.32 -4.20 39.54
CA VAL A 329 16.64 -3.79 39.05
C VAL A 329 17.60 -3.85 40.23
N SER A 330 18.61 -4.72 40.13
CA SER A 330 19.67 -4.84 41.13
C SER A 330 20.35 -3.49 41.34
N TYR A 331 20.43 -3.09 42.60
CA TYR A 331 21.00 -1.85 43.08
C TYR A 331 22.48 -1.71 42.73
N THR A 332 22.84 -0.62 42.05
CA THR A 332 23.95 0.30 42.42
C THR A 332 24.07 1.39 41.35
N ASP A 333 23.51 2.57 41.62
CA ASP A 333 23.97 3.82 41.01
C ASP A 333 23.42 5.01 41.82
N TYR A 334 24.31 5.75 42.47
CA TYR A 334 24.00 6.84 43.42
C TYR A 334 23.28 8.06 42.82
N ASN A 335 22.94 8.03 41.52
CA ASN A 335 22.27 9.12 40.80
C ASN A 335 20.83 8.81 40.32
N LYS A 336 20.23 7.70 40.77
CA LYS A 336 18.84 7.37 40.41
C LYS A 336 17.90 7.67 41.57
N ILE A 337 17.26 8.85 41.52
CA ILE A 337 16.11 9.17 42.36
C ILE A 337 15.07 8.05 42.17
N ASP A 338 14.55 7.52 43.28
CA ASP A 338 13.49 6.52 43.28
C ASP A 338 12.36 6.94 42.33
N PRO A 339 12.00 6.13 41.31
CA PRO A 339 10.92 6.43 40.38
C PRO A 339 9.57 6.76 41.05
N ARG A 340 9.33 6.23 42.26
CA ARG A 340 8.16 6.56 43.08
C ARG A 340 8.20 8.00 43.59
N VAL A 341 9.37 8.47 43.98
CA VAL A 341 9.62 9.84 44.44
C VAL A 341 9.58 10.81 43.26
N VAL A 342 10.12 10.44 42.09
CA VAL A 342 10.00 11.20 40.84
C VAL A 342 8.53 11.37 40.44
N ASN A 343 7.75 10.29 40.39
CA ASN A 343 6.36 10.39 39.94
C ASN A 343 5.45 11.15 40.92
N ILE A 344 5.72 11.10 42.23
CA ILE A 344 4.96 11.89 43.22
C ILE A 344 5.35 13.38 43.18
N LEU A 345 6.64 13.69 43.01
CA LEU A 345 7.13 15.07 42.88
C LEU A 345 6.67 15.73 41.58
N TYR A 346 6.72 15.01 40.44
CA TYR A 346 6.42 15.59 39.12
C TYR A 346 4.93 15.53 38.74
N ALA A 347 4.12 14.62 39.29
CA ALA A 347 2.67 14.61 39.05
C ALA A 347 1.95 15.78 39.74
N LYS A 348 2.51 16.35 40.82
CA LYS A 348 1.95 17.52 41.52
C LYS A 348 2.63 18.85 41.15
N CYS A 349 3.67 18.84 40.33
CA CYS A 349 4.44 20.02 39.94
C CYS A 349 4.68 20.02 38.42
N THR A 350 3.64 20.26 37.61
CA THR A 350 3.79 20.41 36.15
C THR A 350 4.64 21.62 35.75
N ASN A 351 5.04 22.49 36.69
CA ASN A 351 5.80 23.73 36.43
C ASN A 351 7.04 23.98 37.33
N LYS A 352 7.56 23.00 38.08
CA LYS A 352 8.81 23.21 38.84
C LYS A 352 9.81 22.08 38.61
N ILE A 353 10.66 22.26 37.61
CA ILE A 353 11.99 21.63 37.63
C ILE A 353 12.73 22.28 38.79
N LEU A 354 13.08 21.52 39.83
CA LEU A 354 14.10 21.92 40.81
C LEU A 354 15.42 22.08 40.04
N ARG A 355 15.71 23.30 39.59
CA ARG A 355 16.99 23.65 38.97
C ARG A 355 17.95 24.08 40.07
N LEU A 356 19.18 23.60 40.01
CA LEU A 356 20.28 24.04 40.88
C LEU A 356 20.39 25.59 40.83
N PRO A 357 20.59 26.27 41.97
CA PRO A 357 20.75 27.72 41.99
C PRO A 357 22.02 28.09 41.21
N GLY A 358 21.85 28.68 40.03
CA GLY A 358 22.94 29.07 39.12
C GLY A 358 22.66 28.87 37.63
N SER A 359 21.66 28.07 37.23
CA SER A 359 21.38 27.80 35.80
C SER A 359 20.58 28.90 35.06
N LEU A 360 20.46 30.09 35.65
CA LEU A 360 19.61 31.19 35.17
C LEU A 360 20.40 32.33 34.54
N ASP A 361 21.60 32.10 34.03
CA ASP A 361 22.27 33.11 33.22
C ASP A 361 21.88 32.95 31.74
N PRO A 362 20.90 33.71 31.21
CA PRO A 362 20.44 33.62 29.83
C PRO A 362 21.52 34.00 28.81
N THR A 363 22.66 34.54 29.26
CA THR A 363 23.80 34.84 28.39
C THR A 363 24.62 33.60 28.02
N ASN A 364 24.60 32.54 28.86
CA ASN A 364 25.50 31.39 28.73
C ASN A 364 24.83 30.09 28.23
N ASN A 365 23.50 30.05 28.12
CA ASN A 365 22.80 28.85 27.67
C ASN A 365 21.54 29.17 26.83
N PRO A 366 21.70 29.47 25.53
CA PRO A 366 20.57 29.60 24.63
C PRO A 366 20.05 28.19 24.29
N GLU A 367 19.31 27.56 25.20
CA GLU A 367 18.60 26.33 24.85
C GLU A 367 17.62 26.62 23.69
N PRO A 368 17.51 25.71 22.70
CA PRO A 368 16.54 25.86 21.62
C PRO A 368 15.14 25.89 22.24
N ARG A 369 14.44 27.01 22.08
CA ARG A 369 13.07 27.22 22.55
C ARG A 369 12.15 26.18 21.91
N ALA A 370 12.01 25.01 22.54
CA ALA A 370 10.92 24.10 22.22
C ALA A 370 9.62 24.90 22.42
N PRO A 371 8.69 24.89 21.46
CA PRO A 371 7.43 25.61 21.62
C PRO A 371 6.74 25.08 22.88
N LYS A 372 6.34 25.97 23.79
CA LYS A 372 5.55 25.59 24.96
C LYS A 372 4.22 25.01 24.46
N LEU A 373 4.15 23.68 24.41
CA LEU A 373 2.92 22.95 24.09
C LEU A 373 1.98 23.06 25.30
N GLU A 374 0.71 23.37 25.05
CA GLU A 374 -0.33 23.27 26.08
C GLU A 374 -0.36 21.85 26.67
N GLU A 375 -0.75 21.72 27.94
CA GLU A 375 -0.72 20.45 28.69
C GLU A 375 -1.44 19.30 27.95
N ARG A 376 -2.57 19.59 27.28
CA ARG A 376 -3.28 18.59 26.46
C ARG A 376 -2.41 18.02 25.32
N TYR A 377 -1.58 18.83 24.70
CA TYR A 377 -0.72 18.38 23.60
C TYR A 377 0.54 17.65 24.09
N GLN A 378 0.93 17.84 25.35
CA GLN A 378 1.93 17.00 26.01
C GLN A 378 1.41 15.56 26.21
N ALA A 379 0.12 15.41 26.53
CA ALA A 379 -0.53 14.09 26.62
C ALA A 379 -0.47 13.33 25.28
N VAL A 380 -0.59 14.02 24.14
CA VAL A 380 -0.44 13.43 22.81
C VAL A 380 0.98 12.89 22.60
N VAL A 381 2.01 13.67 22.92
CA VAL A 381 3.41 13.23 22.80
C VAL A 381 3.67 12.00 23.68
N ALA A 382 3.18 12.03 24.92
CA ALA A 382 3.30 10.88 25.83
C ALA A 382 2.55 9.64 25.32
N ALA A 383 1.34 9.81 24.77
CA ALA A 383 0.58 8.73 24.15
C ALA A 383 1.36 8.07 23.01
N LEU A 384 1.93 8.88 22.10
CA LEU A 384 2.70 8.38 20.96
C LEU A 384 3.97 7.65 21.40
N SER A 385 4.66 8.15 22.43
CA SER A 385 5.81 7.46 23.04
C SER A 385 5.42 6.10 23.61
N ARG A 386 4.31 6.00 24.34
CA ARG A 386 3.80 4.72 24.87
C ARG A 386 3.37 3.77 23.76
N LEU A 387 2.66 4.25 22.75
CA LEU A 387 2.28 3.45 21.59
C LEU A 387 3.51 2.90 20.86
N TYR A 388 4.56 3.71 20.74
CA TYR A 388 5.83 3.29 20.15
C TYR A 388 6.51 2.19 20.99
N GLN A 389 6.58 2.36 22.31
CA GLN A 389 7.12 1.35 23.24
C GLN A 389 6.32 0.03 23.18
N ASN A 390 5.00 0.11 23.03
CA ASN A 390 4.10 -1.03 22.89
C ASN A 390 4.06 -1.64 21.47
N GLY A 391 5.10 -1.39 20.65
CA GLY A 391 5.27 -2.00 19.34
C GLY A 391 4.34 -1.46 18.24
N LYS A 392 3.63 -0.35 18.45
CA LYS A 392 2.72 0.25 17.43
C LYS A 392 3.47 1.16 16.45
N TYR A 393 4.65 0.75 16.00
CA TYR A 393 5.56 1.54 15.17
C TYR A 393 4.93 2.08 13.88
N ALA A 394 4.18 1.25 13.16
CA ALA A 394 3.56 1.63 11.88
C ALA A 394 2.56 2.79 12.04
N PHE A 395 1.84 2.85 13.16
CA PHE A 395 0.90 3.93 13.46
C PHE A 395 1.65 5.24 13.72
N CYS A 396 2.61 5.22 14.65
CA CYS A 396 3.37 6.43 15.02
C CYS A 396 4.18 6.98 13.83
N ARG A 397 4.85 6.10 13.07
CA ARG A 397 5.60 6.48 11.85
C ARG A 397 4.66 6.98 10.75
N GLY A 398 3.52 6.32 10.54
CA GLY A 398 2.52 6.75 9.56
C GLY A 398 1.97 8.15 9.86
N LEU A 399 1.64 8.44 11.12
CA LEU A 399 1.15 9.75 11.55
C LEU A 399 2.20 10.84 11.35
N LYS A 400 3.46 10.55 11.69
CA LYS A 400 4.61 11.42 11.44
C LYS A 400 4.82 11.71 9.95
N LEU A 401 4.69 10.70 9.10
CA LEU A 401 4.79 10.89 7.65
C LEU A 401 3.64 11.74 7.09
N CYS A 402 2.42 11.58 7.63
CA CYS A 402 1.28 12.44 7.26
C CYS A 402 1.54 13.90 7.64
N GLU A 403 2.03 14.17 8.86
CA GLU A 403 2.41 15.51 9.31
C GLU A 403 3.46 16.13 8.39
N ALA A 404 4.55 15.41 8.15
CA ALA A 404 5.64 15.84 7.28
C ALA A 404 5.16 16.18 5.87
N ARG A 405 4.29 15.34 5.31
CA ARG A 405 3.77 15.51 3.95
C ARG A 405 2.79 16.67 3.86
N LEU A 406 1.85 16.80 4.80
CA LEU A 406 0.94 17.96 4.84
C LEU A 406 1.71 19.26 4.94
N ARG A 407 2.70 19.33 5.84
CA ARG A 407 3.50 20.53 6.08
C ARG A 407 4.30 20.97 4.85
N VAL A 408 4.88 20.01 4.12
CA VAL A 408 5.91 20.29 3.11
C VAL A 408 5.41 20.11 1.67
N MET A 409 4.62 19.07 1.40
CA MET A 409 4.15 18.76 0.04
C MET A 409 2.80 19.40 -0.26
N ASP A 410 1.94 19.56 0.75
CA ASP A 410 0.57 20.07 0.59
C ASP A 410 0.30 21.32 1.47
N PRO A 411 1.11 22.39 1.38
CA PRO A 411 1.05 23.52 2.31
C PRO A 411 -0.27 24.29 2.25
N GLY A 412 -0.95 24.30 1.11
CA GLY A 412 -2.27 24.92 0.96
C GLY A 412 -3.34 24.22 1.81
N LEU A 413 -3.36 22.88 1.75
CA LEU A 413 -4.24 22.07 2.59
C LEU A 413 -3.86 22.23 4.06
N TYR A 414 -2.57 22.19 4.40
CA TYR A 414 -2.12 22.37 5.78
C TYR A 414 -2.62 23.69 6.37
N ARG A 415 -2.45 24.83 5.68
CA ARG A 415 -2.92 26.15 6.15
C ARG A 415 -4.43 26.28 6.27
N SER A 416 -5.19 25.42 5.60
CA SER A 416 -6.66 25.43 5.63
C SER A 416 -7.27 24.59 6.76
N LEU A 417 -6.44 23.90 7.54
CA LEU A 417 -6.89 23.09 8.67
C LEU A 417 -7.29 23.95 9.87
N GLY A 418 -8.18 23.44 10.71
CA GLY A 418 -8.55 24.11 11.97
C GLY A 418 -7.41 24.17 12.99
N ASP A 419 -7.51 25.12 13.94
CA ASP A 419 -6.51 25.33 15.00
C ASP A 419 -6.23 24.07 15.82
N GLY A 420 -7.26 23.27 16.10
CA GLY A 420 -7.13 22.01 16.83
C GLY A 420 -6.24 20.99 16.10
N SER A 421 -6.41 20.86 14.78
CA SER A 421 -5.58 20.01 13.92
C SER A 421 -4.16 20.55 13.82
N HIS A 422 -3.99 21.86 13.69
CA HIS A 422 -2.67 22.49 13.69
C HIS A 422 -1.90 22.23 14.98
N ALA A 423 -2.53 22.40 16.13
CA ALA A 423 -1.91 22.16 17.42
C ALA A 423 -1.62 20.66 17.64
N PHE A 424 -2.50 19.77 17.18
CA PHE A 424 -2.25 18.33 17.16
C PHE A 424 -1.04 17.96 16.29
N LEU A 425 -0.95 18.48 15.06
CA LEU A 425 0.19 18.24 14.17
C LEU A 425 1.50 18.82 14.74
N ARG A 426 1.46 19.95 15.45
CA ARG A 426 2.63 20.46 16.20
C ARG A 426 3.03 19.53 17.35
N ALA A 427 2.08 18.90 18.03
CA ALA A 427 2.39 17.88 19.04
C ALA A 427 3.05 16.65 18.40
N VAL A 428 2.49 16.18 17.28
CA VAL A 428 3.07 15.09 16.47
C VAL A 428 4.48 15.44 16.00
N SER A 429 4.74 16.67 15.56
CA SER A 429 6.09 17.08 15.12
C SER A 429 7.11 17.05 16.26
N CYS A 430 6.69 17.28 17.52
CA CYS A 430 7.56 17.21 18.69
C CYS A 430 7.86 15.78 19.17
N PHE A 431 7.01 14.80 18.86
CA PHE A 431 7.27 13.39 19.17
C PHE A 431 8.51 12.89 18.40
N LYS A 432 9.48 12.23 19.05
CA LYS A 432 10.67 11.68 18.39
C LYS A 432 10.72 10.17 18.63
N PRO A 433 10.36 9.33 17.64
CA PRO A 433 10.52 7.87 17.80
C PRO A 433 11.98 7.52 18.03
N GLY A 434 12.25 6.57 18.94
CA GLY A 434 13.61 6.08 19.21
C GLY A 434 14.19 5.33 18.01
N ASP A 435 15.47 5.55 17.75
CA ASP A 435 16.15 5.20 16.50
C ASP A 435 16.35 3.69 16.30
N PRO A 436 16.13 3.16 15.07
CA PRO A 436 16.99 2.10 14.55
C PRO A 436 18.39 2.69 14.29
N GLN A 437 19.44 2.01 14.73
CA GLN A 437 20.82 2.39 14.37
C GLN A 437 20.96 2.33 12.85
N SER A 438 21.16 3.49 12.22
CA SER A 438 21.37 3.55 10.78
C SER A 438 22.78 3.04 10.47
N ILE A 439 22.86 2.11 9.51
CA ILE A 439 24.11 1.52 9.05
C ILE A 439 24.59 2.35 7.86
N MET A 440 25.67 3.09 8.05
CA MET A 440 26.34 3.83 6.98
C MET A 440 27.16 2.86 6.13
N ASP A 441 27.16 3.06 4.81
CA ASP A 441 28.00 2.28 3.89
C ASP A 441 29.50 2.54 4.15
N ASP A 442 30.26 1.46 4.36
CA ASP A 442 31.69 1.52 4.67
C ASP A 442 32.51 2.25 3.60
N SER A 443 32.13 2.11 2.33
CA SER A 443 32.85 2.72 1.22
C SER A 443 32.59 4.22 1.14
N LEU A 444 31.34 4.65 1.39
CA LEU A 444 30.99 6.07 1.53
C LEU A 444 31.71 6.69 2.72
N TYR A 445 31.71 6.02 3.87
CA TYR A 445 32.38 6.51 5.08
C TYR A 445 33.88 6.73 4.85
N LYS A 446 34.57 5.74 4.27
CA LYS A 446 36.00 5.84 3.95
C LYS A 446 36.29 6.97 2.97
N ALA A 447 35.45 7.16 1.96
CA ALA A 447 35.64 8.23 0.97
C ALA A 447 35.44 9.63 1.60
N LEU A 448 34.41 9.82 2.42
CA LEU A 448 34.17 11.07 3.15
C LEU A 448 35.30 11.38 4.13
N ARG A 449 35.84 10.36 4.83
CA ARG A 449 37.02 10.50 5.71
C ARG A 449 38.28 10.94 4.95
N ARG A 450 38.51 10.42 3.74
CA ARG A 450 39.62 10.88 2.87
C ARG A 450 39.49 12.34 2.44
N LEU A 451 38.26 12.86 2.36
CA LEU A 451 37.98 14.28 2.11
C LEU A 451 38.00 15.15 3.39
N GLY A 452 38.30 14.57 4.55
CA GLY A 452 38.39 15.29 5.83
C GLY A 452 37.07 15.35 6.61
N TYR A 453 35.98 14.83 6.06
CA TYR A 453 34.68 14.83 6.73
C TYR A 453 34.54 13.68 7.73
N ARG A 454 33.83 13.92 8.83
CA ARG A 454 33.49 12.90 9.85
C ARG A 454 32.00 12.63 9.81
N ALA A 455 31.58 11.85 8.82
CA ALA A 455 30.17 11.54 8.64
C ALA A 455 29.62 10.75 9.83
N VAL A 456 28.46 11.16 10.33
CA VAL A 456 27.73 10.49 11.41
C VAL A 456 26.30 10.22 10.94
N PRO A 457 25.83 8.97 10.98
CA PRO A 457 24.42 8.68 10.71
C PRO A 457 23.55 9.29 11.81
N ILE A 458 22.57 10.09 11.40
CA ILE A 458 21.59 10.69 12.31
C ILE A 458 20.18 10.52 11.74
N VAL A 459 19.19 10.62 12.61
CA VAL A 459 17.79 10.65 12.21
C VAL A 459 17.22 12.04 12.43
N VAL A 460 16.86 12.72 11.34
CA VAL A 460 16.27 14.05 11.40
C VAL A 460 14.81 13.93 11.82
N ASP A 461 14.47 14.53 12.95
CA ASP A 461 13.13 14.57 13.56
C ASP A 461 12.46 13.20 13.74
N GLY A 462 13.27 12.13 13.87
CA GLY A 462 12.82 10.75 13.98
C GLY A 462 12.13 10.19 12.72
N LEU A 463 12.37 10.82 11.56
CA LEU A 463 11.69 10.51 10.29
C LEU A 463 12.63 10.03 9.19
N PHE A 464 13.71 10.78 8.95
CA PHE A 464 14.60 10.54 7.82
C PHE A 464 16.03 10.35 8.28
N GLU A 465 16.58 9.18 7.97
CA GLU A 465 17.99 8.86 8.19
C GLU A 465 18.86 9.60 7.17
N VAL A 466 19.92 10.24 7.64
CA VAL A 466 20.93 10.91 6.80
C VAL A 466 22.33 10.69 7.35
N ASN A 467 23.33 10.55 6.48
CA ASN A 467 24.73 10.64 6.91
C ASN A 467 25.11 12.11 6.97
N CYS A 468 25.07 12.67 8.17
CA CYS A 468 25.42 14.06 8.42
C CYS A 468 26.93 14.24 8.28
N ILE A 469 27.33 15.16 7.41
CA ILE A 469 28.73 15.53 7.16
C ILE A 469 29.15 16.70 8.08
N ASP A 470 28.27 17.69 8.22
CA ASP A 470 28.45 18.84 9.10
C ASP A 470 27.11 19.17 9.77
N HIS A 471 27.05 18.98 11.08
CA HIS A 471 25.82 19.23 11.83
C HIS A 471 25.50 20.73 11.97
N LYS A 472 26.54 21.58 12.11
CA LYS A 472 26.37 23.03 12.29
C LYS A 472 25.83 23.66 11.01
N ARG A 473 26.36 23.24 9.86
CA ARG A 473 25.91 23.68 8.52
C ARG A 473 24.73 22.86 7.98
N LYS A 474 24.24 21.87 8.74
CA LYS A 474 23.18 20.92 8.34
C LYS A 474 23.43 20.27 6.98
N LEU A 475 24.67 19.83 6.75
CA LEU A 475 25.09 19.16 5.53
C LEU A 475 24.97 17.64 5.66
N TYR A 476 24.50 16.97 4.61
CA TYR A 476 24.42 15.51 4.55
C TYR A 476 24.79 14.93 3.19
N CYS A 477 25.13 13.65 3.16
CA CYS A 477 25.32 12.88 1.92
C CYS A 477 24.77 11.47 2.06
N ASN A 478 23.95 11.03 1.11
CA ASN A 478 23.38 9.68 1.13
C ASN A 478 23.55 8.99 -0.22
N LEU A 479 23.66 7.66 -0.17
CA LEU A 479 23.50 6.79 -1.33
C LEU A 479 22.02 6.46 -1.52
N CYS A 480 21.55 6.54 -2.77
CA CYS A 480 20.21 6.15 -3.18
C CYS A 480 20.26 4.92 -4.05
N ASN A 481 19.45 3.92 -3.72
CA ASN A 481 19.40 2.67 -4.47
C ASN A 481 18.57 2.81 -5.78
N GLN A 482 18.57 1.76 -6.61
CA GLN A 482 17.81 1.71 -7.87
C GLN A 482 16.28 1.82 -7.70
N LYS A 483 15.74 1.59 -6.50
CA LYS A 483 14.30 1.74 -6.21
C LYS A 483 13.94 3.19 -5.84
N GLU A 484 14.94 3.97 -5.46
CA GLU A 484 14.81 5.37 -5.07
C GLU A 484 15.08 6.32 -6.23
N VAL A 485 15.97 5.93 -7.14
CA VAL A 485 16.41 6.72 -8.29
C VAL A 485 16.07 6.00 -9.59
N TYR A 486 15.27 6.66 -10.43
CA TYR A 486 15.04 6.25 -11.82
C TYR A 486 15.91 7.11 -12.73
N LEU A 487 16.91 6.48 -13.35
CA LEU A 487 17.63 7.05 -14.47
C LEU A 487 16.70 6.99 -15.68
N THR A 488 16.29 8.16 -16.17
CA THR A 488 15.64 8.25 -17.48
C THR A 488 16.73 8.29 -18.55
N SER A 489 16.48 7.68 -19.71
CA SER A 489 17.40 7.66 -20.85
C SER A 489 17.91 9.07 -21.19
N ASP A 490 19.15 9.10 -21.71
CA ASP A 490 20.03 10.23 -22.01
C ASP A 490 19.42 11.64 -21.90
N ASN A 491 20.01 12.45 -21.00
CA ASN A 491 19.75 13.88 -20.75
C ASN A 491 18.46 14.31 -20.03
N LYS A 492 17.71 13.41 -19.38
CA LYS A 492 16.57 13.80 -18.52
C LYS A 492 16.94 13.87 -17.03
N PRO A 493 16.33 14.78 -16.25
CA PRO A 493 16.64 14.95 -14.83
C PRO A 493 16.35 13.69 -14.03
N ILE A 494 17.18 13.41 -13.02
CA ILE A 494 17.02 12.30 -12.09
C ILE A 494 15.61 12.36 -11.47
N ARG A 495 14.81 11.30 -11.64
CA ARG A 495 13.50 11.18 -11.00
C ARG A 495 13.60 10.33 -9.75
N TYR A 496 13.22 10.93 -8.62
CA TYR A 496 13.14 10.24 -7.35
C TYR A 496 11.76 9.63 -7.14
N ASN A 497 11.68 8.52 -6.39
CA ASN A 497 10.40 7.98 -5.95
C ASN A 497 9.70 8.95 -4.96
N ALA A 498 8.41 8.73 -4.69
CA ALA A 498 7.61 9.62 -3.85
C ALA A 498 8.12 9.77 -2.40
N TYR A 499 8.77 8.74 -1.84
CA TYR A 499 9.34 8.78 -0.50
C TYR A 499 10.63 9.61 -0.46
N THR A 500 11.53 9.39 -1.41
CA THR A 500 12.77 10.16 -1.54
C THR A 500 12.50 11.63 -1.87
N GLN A 501 11.48 11.92 -2.69
CA GLN A 501 11.02 13.31 -2.92
C GLN A 501 10.56 13.97 -1.62
N LEU A 502 9.75 13.28 -0.81
CA LEU A 502 9.30 13.79 0.49
C LEU A 502 10.49 14.02 1.43
N LYS A 503 11.43 13.06 1.51
CA LYS A 503 12.66 13.18 2.30
C LYS A 503 13.44 14.43 1.94
N LEU A 504 13.71 14.63 0.65
CA LEU A 504 14.44 15.79 0.14
C LEU A 504 13.77 17.10 0.50
N ARG A 505 12.48 17.24 0.18
CA ARG A 505 11.70 18.45 0.46
C ARG A 505 11.62 18.74 1.95
N TYR A 506 11.47 17.70 2.77
CA TYR A 506 11.40 17.84 4.23
C TYR A 506 12.72 18.29 4.82
N LEU A 507 13.83 17.67 4.38
CA LEU A 507 15.18 18.07 4.80
C LEU A 507 15.46 19.52 4.41
N GLU A 508 15.16 19.91 3.16
CA GLU A 508 15.26 21.28 2.67
C GLU A 508 14.44 22.26 3.53
N ALA A 509 13.18 21.93 3.85
CA ALA A 509 12.33 22.75 4.71
C ALA A 509 12.86 22.86 6.16
N CYS A 510 13.60 21.86 6.64
CA CYS A 510 14.30 21.90 7.93
C CYS A 510 15.69 22.58 7.86
N GLY A 511 16.07 23.10 6.68
CA GLY A 511 17.35 23.76 6.42
C GLY A 511 18.54 22.81 6.25
N TRP A 512 18.28 21.54 5.92
CA TRP A 512 19.32 20.57 5.58
C TRP A 512 19.62 20.61 4.09
N HIS A 513 20.91 20.67 3.75
CA HIS A 513 21.39 20.67 2.37
C HIS A 513 22.29 19.45 2.16
N GLY A 514 22.22 18.81 1.00
CA GLY A 514 22.98 17.59 0.83
C GLY A 514 23.02 17.03 -0.57
N VAL A 515 23.95 16.10 -0.76
CA VAL A 515 24.16 15.38 -2.02
C VAL A 515 23.53 14.00 -1.94
N LEU A 516 22.71 13.66 -2.93
CA LEU A 516 22.31 12.27 -3.17
C LEU A 516 23.16 11.67 -4.29
N LEU A 517 23.73 10.51 -4.02
CA LEU A 517 24.55 9.76 -4.96
C LEU A 517 23.81 8.50 -5.41
N SER A 518 23.87 8.19 -6.70
CA SER A 518 23.32 6.93 -7.24
C SER A 518 24.20 5.76 -6.80
N GLN A 519 23.66 4.81 -6.04
CA GLN A 519 24.40 3.63 -5.58
C GLN A 519 24.98 2.80 -6.76
N PRO A 520 24.25 2.54 -7.86
CA PRO A 520 24.83 1.84 -9.02
C PRO A 520 26.00 2.56 -9.67
N GLU A 521 25.96 3.89 -9.71
CA GLU A 521 27.06 4.70 -10.23
C GLU A 521 28.25 4.64 -9.27
N TRP A 522 27.98 4.79 -7.97
CA TRP A 522 28.95 4.70 -6.89
C TRP A 522 29.73 3.38 -6.91
N GLU A 523 29.02 2.25 -7.03
CA GLU A 523 29.61 0.92 -7.01
C GLU A 523 30.53 0.65 -8.21
N ARG A 524 30.21 1.24 -9.38
CA ARG A 524 31.02 1.09 -10.62
C ARG A 524 32.34 1.87 -10.59
N LEU A 525 32.43 2.91 -9.76
CA LEU A 525 33.61 3.77 -9.70
C LEU A 525 34.73 3.14 -8.86
N THR A 526 35.98 3.40 -9.26
CA THR A 526 37.17 3.12 -8.45
C THR A 526 37.19 4.00 -7.19
N PRO A 527 37.96 3.66 -6.14
CA PRO A 527 38.06 4.48 -4.94
C PRO A 527 38.43 5.95 -5.23
N GLU A 528 39.34 6.18 -6.17
CA GLU A 528 39.76 7.51 -6.61
C GLU A 528 38.64 8.23 -7.39
N GLY A 529 37.93 7.51 -8.25
CA GLY A 529 36.76 8.03 -8.97
C GLY A 529 35.61 8.44 -8.03
N ARG A 530 35.38 7.67 -6.96
CA ARG A 530 34.40 8.00 -5.90
C ARG A 530 34.76 9.30 -5.16
N ILE A 531 36.04 9.52 -4.89
CA ILE A 531 36.53 10.74 -4.23
C ILE A 531 36.40 11.94 -5.16
N ALA A 532 36.75 11.78 -6.45
CA ALA A 532 36.59 12.83 -7.44
C ALA A 532 35.13 13.26 -7.58
N LEU A 533 34.21 12.29 -7.68
CA LEU A 533 32.76 12.55 -7.73
C LEU A 533 32.27 13.27 -6.47
N LEU A 534 32.65 12.81 -5.27
CA LEU A 534 32.26 13.46 -4.03
C LEU A 534 32.80 14.90 -3.96
N ARG A 535 34.04 15.13 -4.34
CA ARG A 535 34.65 16.47 -4.34
C ARG A 535 33.89 17.41 -5.27
N GLU A 536 33.53 16.95 -6.47
CA GLU A 536 32.72 17.71 -7.43
C GLU A 536 31.32 18.03 -6.87
N LYS A 537 30.63 17.05 -6.27
CA LYS A 537 29.27 17.27 -5.78
C LYS A 537 29.22 18.10 -4.49
N LEU A 538 30.23 17.96 -3.62
CA LEU A 538 30.30 18.71 -2.37
C LEU A 538 30.79 20.14 -2.56
N SER A 539 31.66 20.41 -3.55
CA SER A 539 32.12 21.78 -3.83
C SER A 539 30.97 22.72 -4.22
N VAL A 540 29.96 22.21 -4.92
CA VAL A 540 28.73 22.95 -5.26
C VAL A 540 27.98 23.42 -4.00
N LEU A 541 28.01 22.63 -2.92
CA LEU A 541 27.38 23.00 -1.65
C LEU A 541 28.22 24.01 -0.85
N GLU A 542 29.53 24.08 -1.10
CA GLU A 542 30.42 25.03 -0.42
C GLU A 542 30.38 26.42 -1.06
N THR A 543 30.10 26.52 -2.36
CA THR A 543 30.01 27.78 -3.10
C THR A 543 28.60 28.40 -3.13
N GLY A 544 27.57 27.65 -2.72
CA GLY A 544 26.16 28.05 -2.80
C GLY A 544 25.51 28.48 -1.47
N VAL A 545 26.32 28.72 -0.43
CA VAL A 545 25.88 29.22 0.89
C VAL A 545 26.37 30.65 1.10
#